data_AF-A0A917NNW9-F1
#
_entry.id   AF-A0A917NNW9-F1
#
_cell.length_a   1.000
_cell.length_b   1.000
_cell.length_c   1.000
_cell.angle_alpha   90.00
_cell.angle_beta   90.00
_cell.angle_gamma   90.00
#
_symmetry.space_group_name_H-M   'P 1'
#
loop_
_entity.id
_entity.type
_entity.pdbx_description
1 polymer ?
#
loop_
_entity_poly.entity_id
_entity_poly.type
_entity_poly.pdbx_seq_one_letter_code
_entity_poly.pdbx_strand_id
1 'polypeptide(L)'
;MVADWRDSAPPPTGVIMSEPSQELRTAVWNVNVIEDGTHEDGVRQSQLILEQYKLCVEMADRLSARRGLTNSFFLTLNLAMVSVIASLAPAVARESRVFVLLIALVITCGECFVWFCALRSYRLVNKAKYAVIEVLEEKLPARAYSKGEWHAFVRSGHHGRYFRLTSVEQTMPLLFGLGYVALFAYFVF
;
A
#
# COMPACT_ATOMS: atom_id res chain seq x y z
N MET A 1 16.38 -27.31 -16.51
CA MET A 1 17.26 -27.71 -15.39
C MET A 1 16.77 -26.94 -14.18
N VAL A 2 15.91 -27.57 -13.37
CA VAL A 2 15.25 -26.93 -12.21
C VAL A 2 16.27 -26.92 -11.07
N ALA A 3 16.66 -25.73 -10.61
CA ALA A 3 17.58 -25.59 -9.50
C ALA A 3 16.90 -26.09 -8.22
N ASP A 4 17.56 -27.04 -7.53
CA ASP A 4 17.11 -27.58 -6.26
C ASP A 4 17.20 -26.49 -5.18
N TRP A 5 16.06 -26.10 -4.63
CA TRP A 5 15.96 -25.04 -3.61
C TRP A 5 16.46 -25.51 -2.23
N ARG A 6 16.74 -26.81 -2.07
CA ARG A 6 17.26 -27.40 -0.83
C ARG A 6 18.71 -27.02 -0.53
N ASP A 7 19.47 -26.57 -1.53
CA ASP A 7 20.89 -26.19 -1.38
C ASP A 7 21.11 -24.69 -1.13
N SER A 8 20.03 -23.93 -0.90
CA SER A 8 20.16 -22.53 -0.47
C SER A 8 20.66 -22.47 0.98
N ALA A 9 21.92 -22.07 1.15
CA ALA A 9 22.57 -21.91 2.45
C ALA A 9 21.65 -21.17 3.45
N PRO A 10 21.62 -21.57 4.72
CA PRO A 10 20.80 -20.90 5.73
C PRO A 10 21.16 -19.41 5.75
N PRO A 11 20.16 -18.51 5.84
CA PRO A 11 20.44 -17.08 5.91
C PRO A 11 21.37 -16.82 7.11
N PRO A 12 22.37 -15.93 6.95
CA PRO A 12 23.37 -15.70 7.98
C PRO A 12 22.68 -15.31 9.30
N THR A 13 23.03 -16.04 10.36
CA THR A 13 22.67 -15.80 11.75
C THR A 13 23.22 -14.43 12.15
N GLY A 14 22.44 -13.38 11.89
CA GLY A 14 22.89 -12.01 12.11
C GLY A 14 22.23 -10.92 11.27
N VAL A 15 21.12 -11.20 10.58
CA VAL A 15 20.25 -10.09 10.15
C VAL A 15 19.66 -9.49 11.42
N ILE A 16 20.22 -8.36 11.86
CA ILE A 16 19.64 -7.52 12.93
C ILE A 16 18.23 -7.14 12.45
N MET A 17 17.25 -7.94 12.86
CA MET A 17 15.84 -7.66 12.63
C MET A 17 15.51 -6.39 13.40
N SER A 18 14.90 -5.41 12.76
CA SER A 18 14.52 -4.17 13.43
C SER A 18 13.60 -4.49 14.61
N GLU A 19 13.76 -3.82 15.75
CA GLU A 19 12.93 -4.02 16.96
C GLU A 19 11.41 -4.15 16.68
N PRO A 20 10.80 -3.33 15.79
CA PRO A 20 9.37 -3.44 15.49
C PRO A 20 8.95 -4.78 14.89
N SER A 21 9.87 -5.47 14.20
CA SER A 21 9.59 -6.78 13.62
C SER A 21 9.64 -7.90 14.66
N GLN A 22 10.50 -7.78 15.67
CA GLN A 22 10.55 -8.71 16.79
C GLN A 22 9.34 -8.54 17.70
N GLU A 23 8.97 -7.30 18.04
CA GLU A 23 7.76 -7.02 18.82
C GLU A 23 6.50 -7.59 18.16
N LEU A 24 6.34 -7.38 16.85
CA LEU A 24 5.22 -7.94 16.09
C LEU A 24 5.15 -9.46 16.17
N ARG A 25 6.30 -10.14 16.03
CA ARG A 25 6.38 -11.61 16.09
C ARG A 25 5.97 -12.13 17.45
N THR A 26 6.37 -11.47 18.52
CA THR A 26 5.95 -11.83 19.88
C THR A 26 4.47 -11.54 20.12
N ALA A 27 3.95 -10.44 19.56
CA ALA A 27 2.56 -10.02 19.77
C ALA A 27 1.52 -10.84 18.98
N VAL A 28 1.89 -11.44 17.84
CA VAL A 28 0.96 -12.21 17.00
C VAL A 28 0.59 -13.57 17.63
N TRP A 29 1.50 -14.18 18.39
CA TRP A 29 1.30 -15.51 18.94
C TRP A 29 0.79 -15.48 20.37
N ASN A 30 -0.42 -16.00 20.59
CA ASN A 30 -0.94 -16.27 21.93
C ASN A 30 -0.28 -17.54 22.48
N VAL A 31 0.86 -17.39 23.16
CA VAL A 31 1.65 -18.51 23.72
C VAL A 31 0.81 -19.39 24.66
N ASN A 32 -0.19 -18.82 25.34
CA ASN A 32 -1.07 -19.53 26.27
C ASN A 32 -2.12 -20.44 25.60
N VAL A 33 -2.29 -20.36 24.28
CA VAL A 33 -3.27 -21.16 23.51
C VAL A 33 -2.59 -22.24 22.68
N ILE A 34 -1.27 -22.16 22.50
CA ILE A 34 -0.48 -23.18 21.83
C ILE A 34 -0.25 -24.30 22.86
N GLU A 35 -1.11 -25.30 22.82
CA GLU A 35 -0.99 -26.46 23.71
C GLU A 35 0.17 -27.36 23.25
N ASP A 36 1.04 -27.78 24.17
CA ASP A 36 1.88 -28.97 24.01
C ASP A 36 0.98 -30.20 24.13
N GLY A 37 0.11 -30.36 23.13
CA GLY A 37 -0.92 -31.39 23.07
C GLY A 37 -0.52 -32.61 22.24
N THR A 38 -1.45 -33.56 22.15
CA THR A 38 -1.34 -34.77 21.35
C THR A 38 -1.22 -34.45 19.85
N HIS A 39 -0.93 -35.46 19.01
CA HIS A 39 -0.88 -35.27 17.55
C HIS A 39 -2.17 -34.66 16.97
N GLU A 40 -3.34 -34.95 17.56
CA GLU A 40 -4.62 -34.37 17.13
C GLU A 40 -4.71 -32.85 17.39
N ASP A 41 -4.14 -32.39 18.51
CA ASP A 41 -4.12 -30.98 18.89
C ASP A 41 -3.24 -30.17 17.94
N GLY A 42 -2.10 -30.73 17.52
CA GLY A 42 -1.22 -30.13 16.53
C GLY A 42 -1.87 -29.99 15.14
N VAL A 43 -2.65 -30.98 14.72
CA VAL A 43 -3.42 -30.92 13.46
C VAL A 43 -4.49 -29.83 13.54
N ARG A 44 -5.25 -29.77 14.64
CA ARG A 44 -6.27 -28.75 14.87
C ARG A 44 -5.68 -27.34 14.89
N GLN A 45 -4.55 -27.15 15.57
CA GLN A 45 -3.85 -25.86 15.60
C GLN A 45 -3.40 -25.43 14.20
N SER A 46 -2.85 -26.35 13.41
CA SER A 46 -2.44 -26.06 12.04
C SER A 46 -3.62 -25.63 11.16
N GLN A 47 -4.79 -26.25 11.35
CA GLN A 47 -6.03 -25.84 10.67
C GLN A 47 -6.49 -24.44 11.10
N LEU A 48 -6.46 -24.12 12.39
CA LEU A 48 -6.83 -22.79 12.89
C LEU A 48 -5.92 -21.69 12.34
N ILE A 49 -4.61 -21.93 12.29
CA ILE A 49 -3.64 -21.01 11.71
C ILE A 49 -3.94 -20.80 10.22
N LEU A 50 -4.24 -21.88 9.49
CA LEU A 50 -4.59 -21.81 8.08
C LEU A 50 -5.88 -21.00 7.83
N GLU A 51 -6.91 -21.17 8.66
CA GLU A 51 -8.15 -20.40 8.55
C GLU A 51 -7.92 -18.91 8.86
N GLN A 52 -7.16 -18.59 9.91
CA GLN A 52 -6.80 -17.21 10.21
C GLN A 52 -5.98 -16.56 9.09
N TYR A 53 -5.04 -17.32 8.51
CA TYR A 53 -4.24 -16.90 7.37
C TYR A 53 -5.12 -16.58 6.15
N LYS A 54 -6.06 -17.47 5.78
CA LYS A 54 -6.99 -17.23 4.67
C LYS A 54 -7.78 -15.93 4.86
N LEU A 55 -8.34 -15.71 6.04
CA LEU A 55 -9.06 -14.48 6.38
C LEU A 55 -8.16 -13.25 6.29
N CYS A 56 -6.93 -13.33 6.79
CA CYS A 56 -5.98 -12.21 6.72
C CYS A 56 -5.60 -11.86 5.28
N VAL A 57 -5.34 -12.87 4.44
CA VAL A 57 -5.04 -12.69 3.01
C VAL A 57 -6.23 -12.08 2.28
N GLU A 58 -7.44 -12.58 2.50
CA GLU A 58 -8.65 -12.03 1.90
C GLU A 58 -8.87 -10.56 2.31
N MET A 59 -8.67 -10.23 3.58
CA MET A 59 -8.75 -8.84 4.06
C MET A 59 -7.69 -7.94 3.44
N ALA A 60 -6.47 -8.44 3.21
CA ALA A 60 -5.40 -7.69 2.56
C ALA A 60 -5.73 -7.41 1.07
N ASP A 61 -6.31 -8.39 0.38
CA ASP A 61 -6.76 -8.24 -1.00
C ASP A 61 -7.92 -7.24 -1.13
N ARG A 62 -8.96 -7.37 -0.29
CA ARG A 62 -10.08 -6.41 -0.24
C ARG A 62 -9.62 -4.97 0.03
N LEU A 63 -8.60 -4.79 0.87
CA LEU A 63 -8.01 -3.46 1.12
C LEU A 63 -7.31 -2.92 -0.12
N SER A 64 -6.61 -3.78 -0.88
CA SER A 64 -5.98 -3.42 -2.14
C SER A 64 -7.03 -2.99 -3.18
N ALA A 65 -8.15 -3.70 -3.29
CA ALA A 65 -9.29 -3.29 -4.13
C ALA A 65 -9.87 -1.93 -3.70
N ARG A 66 -10.03 -1.70 -2.39
CA ARG A 66 -10.54 -0.42 -1.85
C ARG A 66 -9.61 0.77 -2.14
N ARG A 67 -8.30 0.53 -2.19
CA ARG A 67 -7.30 1.53 -2.63
C ARG A 67 -7.52 1.91 -4.10
N GLY A 68 -7.75 0.93 -4.97
CA GLY A 68 -8.06 1.16 -6.39
C GLY A 68 -9.32 2.01 -6.57
N LEU A 69 -10.39 1.70 -5.84
CA LEU A 69 -11.63 2.48 -5.87
C LEU A 69 -11.43 3.91 -5.37
N THR A 70 -10.66 4.10 -4.29
CA THR A 70 -10.30 5.43 -3.77
C THR A 70 -9.55 6.25 -4.83
N ASN A 71 -8.61 5.62 -5.55
CA ASN A 71 -7.85 6.28 -6.61
C ASN A 71 -8.75 6.79 -7.74
N SER A 72 -9.65 5.94 -8.24
CA SER A 72 -10.60 6.33 -9.29
C SER A 72 -11.58 7.40 -8.83
N PHE A 73 -12.01 7.36 -7.57
CA PHE A 73 -12.88 8.39 -6.98
C PHE A 73 -12.22 9.77 -7.01
N PHE A 74 -11.00 9.91 -6.49
CA PHE A 74 -10.30 11.19 -6.47
C PHE A 74 -9.97 11.67 -7.89
N LEU A 75 -9.55 10.78 -8.79
CA LEU A 75 -9.33 11.16 -10.20
C LEU A 75 -10.61 11.75 -10.83
N THR A 76 -11.76 11.11 -10.60
CA THR A 76 -13.06 11.60 -11.10
C THR A 76 -13.43 12.94 -10.49
N LEU A 77 -13.25 13.09 -9.17
CA LEU A 77 -13.50 14.34 -8.47
C LEU A 77 -12.62 15.48 -8.99
N ASN A 78 -11.33 15.20 -9.19
CA ASN A 78 -10.36 16.12 -9.74
C ASN A 78 -10.76 16.61 -11.14
N LEU A 79 -11.13 15.68 -12.04
CA LEU A 79 -11.63 16.01 -13.38
C LEU A 79 -12.90 16.87 -13.31
N ALA A 80 -13.83 16.55 -12.42
CA ALA A 80 -15.06 17.31 -12.23
C ALA A 80 -14.76 18.75 -11.75
N MET A 81 -13.86 18.91 -10.78
CA MET A 81 -13.43 20.23 -10.31
C MET A 81 -12.78 21.06 -11.43
N VAL A 82 -11.85 20.47 -12.18
CA VAL A 82 -11.19 21.14 -13.32
C VAL A 82 -12.20 21.56 -14.37
N SER A 83 -13.17 20.71 -14.70
CA SER A 83 -14.24 21.02 -15.65
C SER A 83 -15.09 22.22 -15.19
N VAL A 84 -15.49 22.24 -13.92
CA VAL A 84 -16.23 23.37 -13.34
C VAL A 84 -15.39 24.65 -13.39
N ILE A 85 -14.12 24.61 -12.96
CA ILE A 85 -13.22 25.77 -13.00
C ILE A 85 -13.05 26.29 -14.43
N ALA A 86 -12.81 25.40 -15.40
CA ALA A 86 -12.64 25.75 -16.80
C ALA A 86 -13.91 26.39 -17.40
N SER A 87 -15.08 25.88 -17.02
CA SER A 87 -16.37 26.44 -17.48
C SER A 87 -16.65 27.86 -16.95
N LEU A 88 -16.20 28.15 -15.73
CA LEU A 88 -16.37 29.46 -15.07
C LEU A 88 -15.31 30.48 -15.51
N ALA A 89 -14.14 30.04 -15.98
CA ALA A 89 -13.01 30.91 -16.31
C ALA A 89 -13.33 32.08 -17.27
N PRO A 90 -14.15 31.92 -18.33
CA PRO A 90 -14.48 33.02 -19.23
C PRO A 90 -15.35 34.13 -18.58
N ALA A 91 -16.13 33.79 -17.55
CA ALA A 91 -17.02 34.72 -16.87
C ALA A 91 -16.33 35.57 -15.79
N VAL A 92 -15.07 35.26 -15.46
CA VAL A 92 -14.32 35.94 -14.40
C VAL A 92 -13.76 37.27 -14.91
N ALA A 93 -14.14 38.36 -14.23
CA ALA A 93 -13.62 39.70 -14.51
C ALA A 93 -12.09 39.76 -14.36
N ARG A 94 -11.42 40.57 -15.19
CA ARG A 94 -9.96 40.64 -15.23
C ARG A 94 -9.35 41.07 -13.88
N GLU A 95 -10.03 41.97 -13.16
CA GLU A 95 -9.58 42.49 -11.86
C GLU A 95 -9.65 41.45 -10.74
N SER A 96 -10.60 40.51 -10.79
CA SER A 96 -10.74 39.45 -9.78
C SER A 96 -10.07 38.13 -10.18
N ARG A 97 -9.52 38.03 -11.40
CA ARG A 97 -8.96 36.81 -11.97
C ARG A 97 -7.90 36.15 -11.08
N VAL A 98 -6.93 36.92 -10.57
CA VAL A 98 -5.86 36.38 -9.73
C VAL A 98 -6.41 35.80 -8.43
N PHE A 99 -7.36 36.49 -7.80
CA PHE A 99 -8.00 36.02 -6.56
C PHE A 99 -8.80 34.73 -6.78
N VAL A 100 -9.58 34.65 -7.87
CA VAL A 100 -10.32 33.43 -8.23
C VAL A 100 -9.38 32.28 -8.55
N LEU A 101 -8.30 32.52 -9.30
CA LEU A 101 -7.28 31.50 -9.60
C LEU A 101 -6.57 31.02 -8.33
N LEU A 102 -6.33 31.90 -7.36
CA LEU A 102 -5.74 31.52 -6.08
C LEU A 102 -6.68 30.62 -5.27
N ILE A 103 -7.97 30.94 -5.21
CA ILE A 103 -8.98 30.08 -4.57
C ILE A 103 -9.03 28.72 -5.26
N ALA A 104 -9.08 28.70 -6.59
CA ALA A 104 -9.09 27.48 -7.38
C ALA A 104 -7.84 26.62 -7.09
N LEU A 105 -6.66 27.24 -7.04
CA LEU A 105 -5.40 26.58 -6.68
C LEU A 105 -5.45 25.95 -5.29
N VAL A 106 -5.92 26.69 -4.28
CA VAL A 106 -6.01 26.18 -2.90
C VAL A 106 -6.95 24.97 -2.84
N ILE A 107 -8.10 25.03 -3.52
CA ILE A 107 -9.07 23.93 -3.56
C ILE A 107 -8.47 22.69 -4.23
N THR A 108 -7.90 22.82 -5.44
CA THR A 108 -7.36 21.68 -6.18
C THR A 108 -6.11 21.10 -5.52
N CYS A 109 -5.21 21.93 -4.98
CA CYS A 109 -4.06 21.46 -4.20
C CYS A 109 -4.50 20.79 -2.89
N GLY A 110 -5.53 21.31 -2.22
CA GLY A 110 -6.11 20.71 -1.02
C GLY A 110 -6.68 19.32 -1.30
N GLU A 111 -7.41 19.16 -2.40
CA GLU A 111 -7.93 17.87 -2.87
C GLU A 111 -6.80 16.88 -3.19
N CYS A 112 -5.76 17.32 -3.91
CA CYS A 112 -4.57 16.50 -4.16
C CYS A 112 -3.87 16.06 -2.86
N PHE A 113 -3.79 16.94 -1.86
CA PHE A 113 -3.19 16.62 -0.56
C PHE A 113 -4.00 15.58 0.22
N VAL A 114 -5.32 15.72 0.24
CA VAL A 114 -6.22 14.74 0.87
C VAL A 114 -6.11 13.39 0.15
N TRP A 115 -6.09 13.38 -1.18
CA TRP A 115 -5.90 12.17 -1.98
C TRP A 115 -4.58 11.48 -1.64
N PHE A 116 -3.47 12.23 -1.58
CA PHE A 116 -2.16 11.71 -1.19
C PHE A 116 -2.18 11.09 0.21
N CYS A 117 -2.78 11.77 1.20
CA CYS A 117 -2.89 11.27 2.57
C CYS A 117 -3.71 9.98 2.64
N ALA A 118 -4.82 9.90 1.91
CA ALA A 118 -5.63 8.70 1.83
C ALA A 118 -4.82 7.51 1.29
N LEU A 119 -4.13 7.68 0.15
CA LEU A 119 -3.28 6.63 -0.44
C LEU A 119 -2.14 6.21 0.49
N ARG A 120 -1.54 7.17 1.22
CA ARG A 120 -0.48 6.87 2.21
C ARG A 120 -1.01 6.04 3.37
N SER A 121 -2.19 6.37 3.89
CA SER A 121 -2.85 5.62 4.97
C SER A 121 -3.11 4.17 4.55
N TYR A 122 -3.69 3.96 3.36
CA TYR A 122 -3.92 2.60 2.83
C TYR A 122 -2.62 1.80 2.70
N ARG A 123 -1.54 2.43 2.23
CA ARG A 123 -0.24 1.77 2.10
C ARG A 123 0.31 1.33 3.47
N LEU A 124 0.16 2.16 4.49
CA LEU A 124 0.64 1.83 5.84
C LEU A 124 -0.13 0.66 6.45
N VAL A 125 -1.47 0.69 6.36
CA VAL A 125 -2.33 -0.40 6.86
C VAL A 125 -2.05 -1.69 6.10
N ASN A 126 -1.89 -1.61 4.78
CA ASN A 126 -1.58 -2.77 3.96
C ASN A 126 -0.24 -3.39 4.35
N LYS A 127 0.80 -2.55 4.56
CA LYS A 127 2.11 -3.01 5.05
C LYS A 127 1.98 -3.75 6.38
N ALA A 128 1.18 -3.23 7.32
CA ALA A 128 0.96 -3.88 8.60
C ALA A 128 0.25 -5.25 8.45
N LYS A 129 -0.78 -5.34 7.60
CA LYS A 129 -1.48 -6.60 7.31
C LYS A 129 -0.56 -7.66 6.72
N TYR A 130 0.25 -7.30 5.72
CA TYR A 130 1.22 -8.22 5.11
C TYR A 130 2.31 -8.68 6.10
N ALA A 131 2.71 -7.82 7.05
CA ALA A 131 3.64 -8.22 8.10
C ALA A 131 3.03 -9.29 9.03
N VAL A 132 1.74 -9.21 9.36
CA VAL A 132 1.05 -10.26 10.12
C VAL A 132 0.96 -11.56 9.31
N ILE A 133 0.62 -11.48 8.02
CA ILE A 133 0.59 -12.66 7.12
C ILE A 133 1.95 -13.35 7.08
N GLU A 134 3.04 -12.58 6.95
CA GLU A 134 4.41 -13.11 6.98
C GLU A 134 4.72 -13.87 8.28
N VAL A 135 4.27 -13.37 9.43
CA VAL A 135 4.45 -14.09 10.71
C VAL A 135 3.62 -15.37 10.73
N LEU A 136 2.36 -15.36 10.28
CA LEU A 136 1.52 -16.56 10.24
C LEU A 136 2.11 -17.66 9.33
N GLU A 137 2.71 -17.28 8.21
CA GLU A 137 3.36 -18.21 7.28
C GLU A 137 4.53 -18.98 7.91
N GLU A 138 5.09 -18.54 9.03
CA GLU A 138 6.20 -19.25 9.68
C GLU A 138 5.80 -20.57 10.31
N LYS A 139 4.51 -20.72 10.63
CA LYS A 139 3.94 -21.97 11.16
C LYS A 139 3.26 -22.80 10.07
N LEU A 140 3.13 -22.28 8.85
CA LEU A 140 2.56 -23.00 7.71
C LEU A 140 3.65 -23.76 6.93
N PRO A 141 3.29 -24.87 6.25
CA PRO A 141 4.26 -25.65 5.47
C PRO A 141 4.90 -24.88 4.31
N ALA A 142 4.21 -23.85 3.80
CA ALA A 142 4.67 -23.03 2.70
C ALA A 142 4.54 -21.54 3.03
N ARG A 143 5.54 -20.76 2.59
CA ARG A 143 5.62 -19.31 2.74
C ARG A 143 5.32 -18.62 1.41
N ALA A 144 4.08 -18.73 0.96
CA ALA A 144 3.67 -18.37 -0.39
C ALA A 144 3.91 -16.88 -0.71
N TYR A 145 3.51 -15.97 0.17
CA TYR A 145 3.60 -14.53 -0.04
C TYR A 145 4.91 -13.93 0.49
N SER A 146 5.41 -14.35 1.66
CA SER A 146 6.61 -13.73 2.26
C SER A 146 7.91 -14.14 1.55
N LYS A 147 8.22 -15.44 1.50
CA LYS A 147 9.43 -15.95 0.85
C LYS A 147 9.24 -16.17 -0.64
N GLY A 148 8.08 -16.72 -1.03
CA GLY A 148 7.75 -17.04 -2.42
C GLY A 148 7.62 -15.79 -3.27
N GLU A 149 6.54 -15.03 -3.10
CA GLU A 149 6.26 -13.86 -3.94
C GLU A 149 7.21 -12.69 -3.63
N TRP A 150 7.23 -12.23 -2.37
CA TRP A 150 7.91 -11.00 -2.02
C TRP A 150 9.44 -11.13 -2.10
N HIS A 151 10.03 -12.18 -1.54
CA HIS A 151 11.48 -12.35 -1.59
C HIS A 151 12.00 -12.69 -2.99
N ALA A 152 11.33 -13.59 -3.73
CA ALA A 152 11.81 -14.03 -5.05
C ALA A 152 11.52 -13.05 -6.19
N PHE A 153 10.46 -12.22 -6.08
CA PHE A 153 10.10 -11.29 -7.16
C PHE A 153 10.21 -9.81 -6.78
N VAL A 154 10.04 -9.45 -5.51
CA VAL A 154 10.06 -8.03 -5.09
C VAL A 154 11.42 -7.61 -4.49
N ARG A 155 12.11 -8.50 -3.77
CA ARG A 155 13.39 -8.18 -3.10
C ARG A 155 14.63 -8.60 -3.91
N SER A 156 14.64 -9.78 -4.54
CA SER A 156 15.71 -10.14 -5.49
C SER A 156 15.45 -9.43 -6.81
N GLY A 157 16.13 -8.31 -7.02
CA GLY A 157 16.01 -7.46 -8.22
C GLY A 157 16.40 -8.09 -9.56
N HIS A 158 16.37 -9.42 -9.69
CA HIS A 158 16.69 -10.15 -10.91
C HIS A 158 15.58 -10.13 -11.98
N HIS A 159 14.33 -9.80 -11.60
CA HIS A 159 13.26 -9.50 -12.57
C HIS A 159 12.82 -8.05 -12.38
N GLY A 160 13.66 -7.15 -12.90
CA GLY A 160 13.39 -5.72 -12.92
C GLY A 160 12.01 -5.43 -13.54
N ARG A 161 11.28 -4.51 -12.90
CA ARG A 161 9.99 -3.93 -13.32
C ARG A 161 8.70 -4.62 -12.88
N TYR A 162 8.63 -5.18 -11.66
CA TYR A 162 7.41 -4.89 -10.90
C TYR A 162 7.47 -3.40 -10.53
N PHE A 163 7.08 -2.52 -11.47
CA PHE A 163 6.73 -1.15 -11.13
C PHE A 163 5.77 -1.29 -9.96
N ARG A 164 6.16 -0.80 -8.77
CA ARG A 164 5.25 -0.74 -7.64
C ARG A 164 4.08 0.10 -8.14
N LEU A 165 2.99 -0.55 -8.52
CA LEU A 165 1.76 0.11 -8.95
C LEU A 165 1.37 1.16 -7.91
N THR A 166 1.63 0.86 -6.63
CA THR A 166 1.52 1.75 -5.47
C THR A 166 2.38 3.02 -5.54
N SER A 167 3.59 2.96 -6.08
CA SER A 167 4.44 4.15 -6.27
C SER A 167 3.93 5.01 -7.41
N VAL A 168 3.43 4.40 -8.48
CA VAL A 168 2.83 5.14 -9.61
C VAL A 168 1.52 5.82 -9.19
N GLU A 169 0.65 5.11 -8.47
CA GLU A 169 -0.60 5.64 -7.89
C GLU A 169 -0.35 6.84 -6.98
N GLN A 170 0.68 6.78 -6.11
CA GLN A 170 1.02 7.88 -5.20
C GLN A 170 1.70 9.08 -5.88
N THR A 171 2.23 8.90 -7.09
CA THR A 171 2.86 9.97 -7.86
C THR A 171 1.80 10.85 -8.53
N MET A 172 0.59 10.33 -8.79
CA MET A 172 -0.47 11.06 -9.50
C MET A 172 -0.92 12.35 -8.77
N PRO A 173 -1.28 12.34 -7.47
CA PRO A 173 -1.70 13.57 -6.79
C PRO A 173 -0.60 14.64 -6.75
N LEU A 174 0.66 14.21 -6.65
CA LEU A 174 1.82 15.10 -6.70
C LEU A 174 1.98 15.75 -8.08
N LEU A 175 1.86 14.98 -9.15
CA LEU A 175 1.92 15.50 -10.52
C LEU A 175 0.81 16.51 -10.79
N PHE A 176 -0.43 16.21 -10.40
CA PHE A 176 -1.55 17.15 -10.52
C PHE A 176 -1.32 18.42 -9.69
N GLY A 177 -0.93 18.28 -8.42
CA GLY A 177 -0.64 19.41 -7.54
C GLY A 177 0.45 20.33 -8.10
N LEU A 178 1.57 19.76 -8.58
CA LEU A 178 2.64 20.52 -9.23
C LEU A 178 2.17 21.18 -10.54
N GLY A 179 1.36 20.48 -11.33
CA GLY A 179 0.75 21.01 -12.54
C GLY A 179 -0.13 22.22 -12.27
N TYR A 180 -0.96 22.19 -11.21
CA TYR A 180 -1.80 23.32 -10.82
C TYR A 180 -0.98 24.53 -10.38
N VAL A 181 0.09 24.32 -9.60
CA VAL A 181 1.00 25.40 -9.18
C VAL A 181 1.70 26.02 -10.40
N ALA A 182 2.19 25.20 -11.33
CA ALA A 182 2.83 25.68 -12.55
C ALA A 182 1.84 26.46 -13.44
N LEU A 183 0.61 25.98 -13.57
CA LEU A 183 -0.45 26.65 -14.33
C LEU A 183 -0.81 28.01 -13.71
N PHE A 184 -0.94 28.07 -12.39
CA PHE A 184 -1.17 29.33 -11.69
C PHE A 184 -0.03 30.32 -11.92
N ALA A 185 1.23 29.87 -11.80
CA ALA A 185 2.39 30.72 -12.05
C ALA A 185 2.39 31.28 -13.49
N TYR A 186 2.10 30.45 -14.49
CA TYR A 186 2.00 30.86 -15.89
C TYR A 186 0.90 31.89 -16.17
N PHE A 187 -0.22 31.84 -15.45
CA PHE A 187 -1.31 32.81 -15.66
C PHE A 187 -1.12 34.12 -14.89
N VAL A 188 -0.27 34.14 -13.87
CA VAL A 188 -0.05 35.30 -12.99
C VAL A 188 1.19 36.09 -13.40
N PHE A 189 2.25 35.42 -13.83
CA PHE A 189 3.52 36.03 -14.27
C PHE A 189 3.63 36.04 -15.79
#